data_AF-A0A6J4TW46-F1
#
_entry.id   AF-A0A6J4TW46-F1
#
_cell.length_a   1.000
_cell.length_b   1.000
_cell.length_c   1.000
_cell.angle_alpha   90.00
_cell.angle_beta   90.00
_cell.angle_gamma   90.00
#
_symmetry.space_group_name_H-M   'P 1'
#
loop_
_entity.id
_entity.type
_entity.pdbx_description
1 polymer ?
#
loop_
_entity_poly.entity_id
_entity_poly.type
_entity_poly.pdbx_seq_one_letter_code
_entity_poly.pdbx_strand_id
1 'polypeptide(L)'
;MTYFVTGATGFIGRHLVERLLERDGDIHVLVRPESEAKLEGRMEGWARFGDTSRIKVVHGDLAEPSLGVSEEARNALQGQVDHFFHLAAIYDMEADETRNALLNVGGTQNAVDL
;
A
#
# COMPACT_ATOMS: atom_id res chain seq x y z
N MET A 1 -8.14 -4.27 -14.69
CA MET A 1 -7.90 -3.13 -13.80
C MET A 1 -6.83 -3.54 -12.80
N THR A 2 -5.89 -2.66 -12.49
CA THR A 2 -4.86 -2.91 -11.50
C THR A 2 -4.82 -1.72 -10.55
N TYR A 3 -4.92 -2.00 -9.26
CA TYR A 3 -4.88 -1.00 -8.20
C TYR A 3 -3.56 -1.12 -7.44
N PHE A 4 -2.97 0.00 -7.06
CA PHE A 4 -1.87 0.04 -6.11
C PHE A 4 -2.30 0.82 -4.87
N VAL A 5 -2.16 0.22 -3.69
CA VAL A 5 -2.65 0.78 -2.43
C VAL A 5 -1.51 0.81 -1.42
N THR A 6 -1.15 2.01 -0.97
CA THR A 6 -0.33 2.15 0.25
C THR A 6 -1.24 2.23 1.46
N GLY A 7 -0.82 1.67 2.60
CA GLY A 7 -1.58 1.79 3.86
C GLY A 7 -2.77 0.84 3.95
N ALA A 8 -2.76 -0.26 3.20
CA ALA A 8 -3.82 -1.27 3.19
C ALA A 8 -4.14 -1.87 4.56
N THR A 9 -3.16 -1.93 5.48
CA THR A 9 -3.36 -2.43 6.86
C THR A 9 -3.81 -1.35 7.84
N GLY A 10 -3.95 -0.10 7.38
CA GLY A 10 -4.36 1.07 8.14
C GLY A 10 -5.86 1.17 8.36
N PHE A 11 -6.29 2.25 9.04
CA PHE A 11 -7.70 2.45 9.39
C PHE A 11 -8.59 2.65 8.16
N ILE A 12 -8.22 3.55 7.24
CA ILE A 12 -8.99 3.82 6.02
C ILE A 12 -8.68 2.76 4.95
N GLY A 13 -7.40 2.47 4.73
CA GLY A 13 -6.95 1.57 3.66
C GLY A 13 -7.59 0.18 3.71
N ARG A 14 -7.84 -0.37 4.90
CA ARG A 14 -8.50 -1.69 5.02
C ARG A 14 -9.91 -1.70 4.44
N HIS A 15 -10.67 -0.62 4.61
CA HIS A 15 -12.03 -0.50 4.09
C HIS A 15 -12.05 -0.21 2.60
N LEU A 16 -11.02 0.47 2.09
CA LEU A 16 -10.81 0.59 0.65
C LEU A 16 -10.56 -0.80 0.03
N VAL A 17 -9.70 -1.62 0.62
CA VAL A 17 -9.42 -2.98 0.11
C VAL A 17 -10.68 -3.84 0.10
N GLU A 18 -11.51 -3.79 1.15
CA GLU A 18 -12.83 -4.44 1.18
C GLU A 18 -13.67 -4.07 -0.06
N ARG A 19 -13.75 -2.78 -0.40
CA ARG A 19 -14.49 -2.28 -1.56
C ARG A 19 -13.85 -2.63 -2.91
N LEU A 20 -12.52 -2.76 -2.97
CA LEU A 20 -11.83 -3.16 -4.19
C LEU A 20 -11.97 -4.66 -4.48
N LEU A 21 -12.09 -5.50 -3.44
CA LEU A 21 -12.36 -6.93 -3.59
C LEU A 21 -13.74 -7.22 -4.18
N GLU A 22 -14.72 -6.35 -3.93
CA GLU A 22 -16.06 -6.40 -4.53
C GLU A 22 -16.07 -5.99 -6.03
N ARG A 23 -14.97 -5.44 -6.55
CA ARG A 23 -14.78 -5.03 -7.95
C ARG A 23 -13.87 -6.01 -8.67
N ASP A 24 -13.63 -5.84 -9.97
CA ASP A 24 -12.63 -6.61 -10.72
C ASP A 24 -11.24 -5.97 -10.68
N GLY A 25 -10.19 -6.79 -10.83
CA GLY A 25 -8.80 -6.34 -10.99
C GLY A 25 -7.83 -6.72 -9.87
N ASP A 26 -6.53 -6.78 -10.17
CA ASP A 26 -5.52 -7.11 -9.15
C ASP A 26 -5.29 -5.93 -8.19
N ILE A 27 -5.04 -6.23 -6.93
CA ILE A 27 -4.86 -5.24 -5.85
C ILE A 27 -3.45 -5.39 -5.30
N HIS A 28 -2.54 -4.53 -5.71
CA HIS A 28 -1.20 -4.47 -5.18
C HIS A 28 -1.18 -3.63 -3.91
N VAL A 29 -0.63 -4.17 -2.84
CA VAL A 29 -0.57 -3.51 -1.54
C VAL A 29 0.87 -3.30 -1.11
N LEU A 30 1.24 -2.05 -0.83
CA LEU A 30 2.55 -1.74 -0.26
C LEU A 30 2.57 -2.15 1.21
N VAL A 31 3.53 -3.00 1.58
CA VAL A 31 3.65 -3.59 2.91
C VAL A 31 5.10 -3.52 3.36
N ARG A 32 5.33 -3.02 4.58
CA ARG A 32 6.63 -3.19 5.24
C ARG A 32 6.74 -4.61 5.80
N PRO A 33 7.91 -5.26 5.81
CA PRO A 33 8.06 -6.64 6.27
C PRO A 33 7.42 -6.92 7.64
N GLU A 34 7.52 -6.00 8.60
CA GLU A 34 6.92 -6.14 9.94
C GLU A 34 5.39 -6.05 9.95
N SER A 35 4.77 -5.64 8.85
CA SER A 35 3.32 -5.54 8.68
C SER A 35 2.70 -6.73 7.93
N GLU A 36 3.49 -7.71 7.48
CA GLU A 36 2.99 -8.88 6.74
C GLU A 36 1.98 -9.69 7.54
N ALA A 37 2.33 -10.09 8.77
CA ALA A 37 1.42 -10.86 9.63
C ALA A 37 0.10 -10.12 9.90
N LYS A 38 0.16 -8.77 9.97
CA LYS A 38 -1.03 -7.93 10.11
C LYS A 38 -1.87 -7.94 8.83
N LEU A 39 -1.26 -7.96 7.65
CA LEU A 39 -1.97 -8.09 6.39
C LEU A 39 -2.63 -9.47 6.28
N GLU A 40 -1.89 -10.55 6.58
CA GLU A 40 -2.41 -11.92 6.53
C GLU A 40 -3.66 -12.08 7.40
N GLY A 41 -3.60 -11.62 8.65
CA GLY A 41 -4.77 -11.64 9.54
C GLY A 41 -5.95 -10.78 9.05
N ARG A 42 -5.72 -9.77 8.20
CA ARG A 42 -6.80 -9.02 7.53
C ARG A 42 -7.38 -9.78 6.36
N MET A 43 -6.55 -10.47 5.59
CA MET A 43 -6.97 -11.24 4.42
C MET A 43 -7.98 -12.34 4.79
N GLU A 44 -7.82 -13.00 5.93
CA GLU A 44 -8.82 -13.96 6.44
C GLU A 44 -10.22 -13.33 6.57
N GLY A 45 -10.29 -12.14 7.19
CA GLY A 45 -11.52 -11.40 7.36
C GLY A 45 -12.04 -10.76 6.07
N TRP A 46 -11.19 -10.60 5.05
CA TRP A 46 -11.55 -10.01 3.76
C TRP A 46 -12.10 -11.02 2.74
N ALA A 47 -11.86 -12.32 2.94
CA ALA A 47 -12.36 -13.38 2.05
C ALA A 47 -13.89 -13.36 1.84
N ARG A 48 -14.65 -12.72 2.75
CA ARG A 48 -16.10 -12.51 2.60
C ARG A 48 -16.50 -11.44 1.58
N PHE A 49 -15.58 -10.57 1.17
CA PHE A 49 -15.83 -9.48 0.21
C PHE A 49 -15.40 -9.84 -1.22
N GLY A 50 -14.59 -10.88 -1.39
CA GLY A 50 -14.12 -11.32 -2.70
C GLY A 50 -12.90 -12.25 -2.61
N ASP A 51 -12.37 -12.59 -3.78
CA ASP A 51 -11.19 -13.45 -3.90
C ASP A 51 -9.92 -12.71 -3.46
N THR A 52 -9.40 -13.08 -2.29
CA THR A 52 -8.18 -12.50 -1.72
C THR A 52 -6.91 -12.93 -2.45
N SER A 53 -6.96 -13.91 -3.36
CA SER A 53 -5.83 -14.29 -4.21
C SER A 53 -5.39 -13.16 -5.14
N ARG A 54 -6.28 -12.17 -5.39
CA ARG A 54 -6.02 -10.95 -6.16
C ARG A 54 -5.18 -9.91 -5.41
N ILE A 55 -5.02 -10.07 -4.09
CA ILE A 55 -4.14 -9.20 -3.31
C ILE A 55 -2.70 -9.67 -3.56
N LYS A 56 -1.86 -8.81 -4.14
CA LYS A 56 -0.44 -9.07 -4.32
C LYS A 56 0.36 -8.13 -3.43
N VAL A 57 1.25 -8.71 -2.63
CA VAL A 57 2.12 -7.93 -1.74
C VAL A 57 3.24 -7.31 -2.55
N VAL A 58 3.50 -6.02 -2.31
CA VAL A 58 4.68 -5.31 -2.79
C VAL A 58 5.41 -4.78 -1.57
N HIS A 59 6.64 -5.23 -1.36
CA HIS A 59 7.45 -4.78 -0.22
C HIS A 59 8.02 -3.40 -0.47
N GLY A 60 7.98 -2.55 0.56
CA GLY A 60 8.57 -1.21 0.52
C GLY A 60 8.21 -0.35 1.73
N ASP A 61 8.76 0.86 1.77
CA ASP A 61 8.63 1.84 2.86
C ASP A 61 8.49 3.26 2.29
N LEU A 62 7.65 4.09 2.94
CA LEU A 62 7.46 5.49 2.56
C LEU A 62 8.74 6.32 2.68
N ALA A 63 9.63 5.98 3.61
CA ALA A 63 10.85 6.75 3.83
C ALA A 63 11.88 6.59 2.70
N GLU A 64 11.72 5.57 1.84
CA GLU A 64 12.69 5.19 0.83
C GLU A 64 12.32 5.71 -0.57
N PRO A 65 13.31 6.07 -1.41
CA PRO A 65 13.08 6.48 -2.79
C PRO A 65 12.23 5.47 -3.57
N SER A 66 11.26 5.95 -4.36
CA SER A 66 10.27 5.11 -5.06
C SER A 66 9.61 4.06 -4.14
N LEU A 67 9.33 4.47 -2.90
CA LEU A 67 8.76 3.65 -1.83
C LEU A 67 9.61 2.43 -1.45
N GLY A 68 10.91 2.41 -1.79
CA GLY A 68 11.77 1.25 -1.56
C GLY A 68 11.39 0.00 -2.35
N VAL A 69 10.52 0.15 -3.37
CA VAL A 69 10.09 -0.97 -4.22
C VAL A 69 11.25 -1.36 -5.13
N SER A 70 11.53 -2.67 -5.21
CA SER A 70 12.63 -3.18 -6.02
C SER A 70 12.48 -2.81 -7.50
N GLU A 71 13.58 -2.65 -8.20
CA GLU A 71 13.57 -2.30 -9.63
C GLU A 71 12.81 -3.33 -10.47
N GLU A 72 12.93 -4.63 -10.13
CA GLU A 72 12.20 -5.70 -10.80
C GLU A 72 10.69 -5.56 -10.63
N ALA A 73 10.23 -5.26 -9.41
CA ALA A 73 8.81 -5.03 -9.15
C ALA A 73 8.30 -3.76 -9.83
N ARG A 74 9.08 -2.67 -9.83
CA ARG A 74 8.72 -1.44 -10.57
C ARG A 74 8.57 -1.70 -12.06
N ASN A 75 9.52 -2.39 -12.67
CA ASN A 75 9.49 -2.74 -14.09
C ASN A 75 8.28 -3.64 -14.43
N ALA A 76 7.90 -4.57 -13.54
CA ALA A 76 6.73 -5.42 -13.73
C ALA A 76 5.40 -4.64 -13.64
N LEU A 77 5.36 -3.56 -12.86
CA LEU A 77 4.16 -2.74 -12.64
C LEU A 77 4.05 -1.54 -13.59
N GLN A 78 5.14 -1.18 -14.26
CA GLN A 78 5.21 -0.02 -15.14
C GLN A 78 4.15 -0.10 -16.25
N GLY A 79 3.29 0.92 -16.33
CA GLY A 79 2.20 0.99 -17.30
C GLY A 79 1.05 0.00 -17.06
N GLN A 80 1.08 -0.79 -15.98
CA GLN A 80 0.03 -1.75 -15.63
C GLN A 80 -0.96 -1.23 -14.58
N VAL A 81 -0.54 -0.28 -13.74
CA VAL A 81 -1.36 0.29 -12.66
C VAL A 81 -2.32 1.35 -13.21
N ASP A 82 -3.62 1.09 -13.13
CA ASP A 82 -4.66 2.03 -13.56
C ASP A 82 -4.98 3.08 -12.49
N HIS A 83 -4.87 2.70 -11.22
CA HIS A 83 -5.25 3.53 -10.08
C HIS A 83 -4.27 3.39 -8.91
N PHE A 84 -3.76 4.52 -8.44
CA PHE A 84 -2.89 4.58 -7.26
C PHE A 84 -3.62 5.25 -6.09
N PHE A 85 -3.73 4.56 -4.96
CA PHE A 85 -4.31 5.07 -3.72
C PHE A 85 -3.23 5.22 -2.66
N HIS A 86 -2.84 6.48 -2.39
CA HIS A 86 -1.90 6.81 -1.32
C HIS A 86 -2.64 7.07 0.00
N LEU A 87 -2.66 6.08 0.90
CA LEU A 87 -3.32 6.17 2.21
C LEU A 87 -2.39 5.83 3.39
N ALA A 88 -1.12 5.56 3.11
CA ALA A 88 -0.11 5.38 4.15
C ALA A 88 0.38 6.75 4.63
N ALA A 89 0.45 6.93 5.94
CA ALA A 89 0.99 8.11 6.61
C ALA A 89 1.37 7.72 8.05
N ILE A 90 2.21 8.53 8.68
CA ILE A 90 2.30 8.55 10.14
C ILE A 90 1.23 9.48 10.69
N TYR A 91 0.40 8.97 11.60
CA TYR A 91 -0.64 9.72 12.32
C TYR A 91 -0.25 9.94 13.80
N ASP A 92 1.01 9.72 14.13
CA ASP A 92 1.52 9.97 15.47
C ASP A 92 1.65 11.48 15.69
N MET A 93 0.72 12.03 16.47
CA MET A 93 0.68 13.46 16.81
C MET A 93 1.84 13.89 17.73
N GLU A 94 2.54 12.93 18.34
CA GLU A 94 3.71 13.17 19.20
C GLU A 94 5.02 13.03 18.42
N ALA A 95 4.99 12.54 17.19
CA ALA A 95 6.19 12.41 16.36
C ALA A 95 6.79 13.78 16.02
N ASP A 96 8.12 13.86 16.00
CA ASP A 96 8.81 15.09 15.67
C ASP A 96 8.56 15.52 14.21
N GLU A 97 8.79 16.81 13.94
CA GLU A 97 8.56 17.42 12.62
C GLU A 97 9.38 16.74 11.51
N THR A 98 10.60 16.31 11.81
CA THR A 98 11.48 15.65 10.83
C THR A 98 10.87 14.32 10.39
N ARG A 99 10.40 13.51 11.33
CA ARG A 99 9.76 12.23 11.06
C ARG A 99 8.43 12.40 10.32
N ASN A 100 7.63 13.40 10.71
CA ASN A 100 6.38 13.74 10.03
C ASN A 100 6.64 14.17 8.58
N ALA A 101 7.61 15.07 8.35
CA ALA A 101 7.98 15.53 7.02
C ALA A 101 8.51 14.38 6.16
N LEU A 102 9.41 13.54 6.70
CA LEU A 102 9.96 12.39 5.98
C LEU A 102 8.86 11.45 5.48
N LEU A 103 7.93 11.05 6.36
CA LEU A 103 6.95 10.03 6.01
C LEU A 103 5.73 10.58 5.26
N ASN A 104 5.24 11.76 5.60
CA ASN A 104 4.01 12.29 5.00
C ASN A 104 4.30 13.14 3.76
N VAL A 105 5.36 13.95 3.76
CA VAL A 105 5.75 14.74 2.58
C VAL A 105 6.69 13.94 1.69
N GLY A 106 7.80 13.43 2.26
CA GLY A 106 8.76 12.60 1.53
C GLY A 106 8.10 11.32 1.01
N GLY A 107 7.28 10.65 1.81
CA GLY A 107 6.52 9.48 1.37
C GLY A 107 5.54 9.75 0.22
N THR A 108 4.91 10.94 0.19
CA THR A 108 4.08 11.34 -0.94
C THR A 108 4.93 11.55 -2.20
N GLN A 109 6.09 12.21 -2.07
CA GLN A 109 7.02 12.41 -3.18
C GLN A 109 7.50 11.06 -3.72
N ASN A 110 7.94 10.16 -2.84
CA ASN A 110 8.36 8.79 -3.18
C ASN A 110 7.24 7.99 -3.86
N ALA A 111 5.97 8.23 -3.51
CA ALA A 111 4.82 7.61 -4.17
C ALA A 111 4.55 8.18 -5.58
N VAL A 112 4.80 9.48 -5.79
CA VAL A 112 4.72 10.11 -7.12
C VAL A 112 5.85 9.65 -8.04
N ASP A 113 7.02 9.39 -7.46
CA ASP A 113 8.23 8.96 -8.18
C ASP A 113 8.31 7.43 -8.41
N LEU A 114 7.31 6.66 -7.96
CA LEU A 114 7.21 5.22 -8.16
C LEU A 114 6.66 4.89 -9.56
#